data_AF-A0A5N6K764-F1
#
_entry.id   AF-A0A5N6K764-F1
#
_cell.length_a   1.000
_cell.length_b   1.000
_cell.length_c   1.000
_cell.angle_alpha   90.00
_cell.angle_beta   90.00
_cell.angle_gamma   90.00
#
_symmetry.space_group_name_H-M   'P 1'
#
loop_
_entity.id
_entity.type
_entity.pdbx_description
1 polymer ?
#
loop_
_entity_poly.entity_id
_entity_poly.type
_entity_poly.pdbx_seq_one_letter_code
_entity_poly.pdbx_strand_id
1 'polypeptide(L)'
;MFRGNFKCTDSDLNIILSETYEYRIPPFAPQSPPPPSSINPSTTPIKPLVDIVPRWLGLVVVPGEHIVRIELEEFESQVRGRKTVGTSISDPLVKGKEISI
;
A
#
# COMPACT_ATOMS: atom_id res chain seq x y z
N MET A 1 3.34 1.07 -11.12
CA MET A 1 2.48 0.96 -9.92
C MET A 1 1.69 2.24 -9.77
N PHE A 2 0.40 2.15 -9.41
CA PHE A 2 -0.44 3.30 -9.09
C PHE A 2 -0.73 3.32 -7.59
N ARG A 3 -0.68 4.50 -6.97
CA ARG A 3 -0.99 4.72 -5.56
C ARG A 3 -1.92 5.90 -5.46
N GLY A 4 -3.08 5.71 -4.83
CA GLY A 4 -4.09 6.75 -4.67
C GLY A 4 -5.21 6.28 -3.75
N ASN A 5 -6.18 7.16 -3.52
CA ASN A 5 -7.34 6.89 -2.69
C ASN A 5 -8.39 6.10 -3.47
N PHE A 6 -8.64 4.86 -3.06
CA PHE A 6 -9.66 3.99 -3.66
C PHE A 6 -11.07 4.57 -3.45
N LYS A 7 -11.81 4.75 -4.54
CA LYS A 7 -13.18 5.30 -4.48
C LYS A 7 -14.25 4.25 -4.77
N CYS A 8 -14.12 3.54 -5.87
CA CYS A 8 -15.05 2.48 -6.26
C CYS A 8 -14.43 1.53 -7.27
N THR A 9 -15.16 0.43 -7.52
CA THR A 9 -14.87 -0.58 -8.55
C THR A 9 -16.17 -0.98 -9.24
N ASP A 10 -16.07 -1.58 -10.43
CA ASP A 10 -17.18 -2.23 -11.14
C ASP A 10 -16.99 -3.77 -11.21
N SER A 11 -17.89 -4.44 -11.95
CA SER A 11 -17.85 -5.90 -12.19
C SER A 11 -16.65 -6.36 -13.02
N ASP A 12 -16.08 -5.46 -13.82
CA ASP A 12 -14.93 -5.75 -14.70
C ASP A 12 -13.61 -5.44 -13.99
N LEU A 13 -13.67 -5.15 -12.69
CA LEU A 13 -12.54 -4.81 -11.82
C LEU A 13 -11.84 -3.51 -12.22
N ASN A 14 -12.50 -2.63 -12.99
CA ASN A 14 -11.98 -1.29 -13.20
C ASN A 14 -12.03 -0.54 -11.87
N ILE A 15 -10.95 0.14 -11.50
CA ILE A 15 -10.88 0.90 -10.24
C ILE A 15 -10.79 2.39 -10.49
N ILE A 16 -11.49 3.16 -9.65
CA ILE A 16 -11.38 4.62 -9.61
C ILE A 16 -10.49 5.01 -8.44
N LEU A 17 -9.40 5.73 -8.75
CA LEU A 17 -8.47 6.26 -7.76
C LEU A 17 -8.43 7.79 -7.83
N SER A 18 -8.57 8.47 -6.70
CA SER A 18 -8.32 9.92 -6.59
C SER A 18 -6.94 10.20 -6.01
N GLU A 19 -6.41 11.40 -6.26
CA GLU A 19 -5.10 11.85 -5.74
C GLU A 19 -3.96 10.87 -6.09
N THR A 20 -3.97 10.41 -7.34
CA THR A 20 -3.15 9.28 -7.77
C THR A 20 -1.76 9.71 -8.23
N TYR A 21 -0.76 8.95 -7.80
CA TYR A 21 0.60 8.97 -8.32
C TYR A 21 0.92 7.66 -9.07
N GLU A 22 1.68 7.78 -10.15
CA GLU A 22 2.23 6.65 -10.89
C GLU A 22 3.75 6.54 -10.65
N TYR A 23 4.19 5.33 -10.31
CA TYR A 23 5.58 4.94 -10.11
C TYR A 23 5.98 3.99 -11.24
N ARG A 24 6.93 4.40 -12.08
CA ARG A 24 7.47 3.59 -13.18
C ARG A 24 8.85 3.09 -12.82
N ILE A 25 9.04 1.77 -12.91
CA ILE A 25 10.37 1.18 -12.86
C ILE A 25 10.93 1.23 -14.29
N PRO A 26 12.06 1.90 -14.54
CA PRO A 26 12.69 1.87 -15.85
C PRO A 26 13.01 0.43 -16.26
N PRO A 27 12.77 0.04 -17.53
CA PRO A 27 13.04 -1.32 -18.01
C PRO A 27 14.53 -1.69 -17.92
N PHE A 28 15.41 -0.70 -17.92
CA PHE A 28 16.82 -0.80 -17.54
C PHE A 28 16.97 -0.05 -16.20
N ALA A 29 16.78 -0.75 -15.08
CA ALA A 29 17.47 -0.30 -13.88
C ALA A 29 18.97 -0.27 -14.24
N PRO A 30 19.72 0.82 -13.99
CA PRO A 30 21.14 0.84 -14.29
C PRO A 30 21.77 -0.38 -13.64
N GLN A 31 22.26 -1.31 -14.46
CA GLN A 31 23.10 -2.39 -13.97
C GLN A 31 24.31 -1.68 -13.38
N SER A 32 24.37 -1.57 -12.05
CA SER A 32 25.62 -1.17 -11.40
C SER A 32 26.70 -2.09 -11.96
N PRO A 33 27.86 -1.56 -12.39
CA PRO A 33 28.93 -2.39 -12.90
C PRO A 33 29.19 -3.53 -11.91
N PRO A 34 29.47 -4.76 -12.38
CA PRO A 34 29.73 -5.87 -11.49
C PRO A 34 30.80 -5.45 -10.49
N PRO A 35 30.61 -5.71 -9.18
CA PRO A 35 31.63 -5.39 -8.19
C PRO A 35 32.93 -6.07 -8.64
N PRO A 36 34.08 -5.38 -8.62
CA PRO A 36 35.36 -6.03 -8.91
C PRO A 36 35.47 -7.24 -7.98
N SER A 37 35.86 -8.38 -8.55
CA SER A 37 35.95 -9.67 -7.88
C SER A 37 36.93 -9.63 -6.70
N SER A 38 36.49 -9.10 -5.55
CA SER A 38 37.21 -9.19 -4.29
C SER A 38 36.38 -10.01 -3.32
N ILE A 39 36.83 -11.23 -3.13
CA ILE A 39 36.39 -12.17 -2.11
C ILE A 39 36.37 -11.47 -0.75
N ASN A 40 35.18 -11.28 -0.18
CA ASN A 40 34.94 -11.05 1.25
C ASN A 40 33.52 -11.54 1.58
N PRO A 41 33.32 -12.56 2.44
CA PRO A 41 32.02 -13.22 2.62
C PRO A 41 31.08 -12.55 3.63
N SER A 42 31.18 -11.23 3.86
CA SER A 42 30.46 -10.57 4.98
C SER A 42 29.66 -9.32 4.62
N THR A 43 29.34 -9.06 3.35
CA THR A 43 28.54 -7.88 3.00
C THR A 43 27.31 -8.30 2.22
N THR A 44 26.17 -8.28 2.90
CA THR A 44 24.83 -8.37 2.33
C THR A 44 24.73 -7.42 1.12
N PRO A 45 24.30 -7.88 -0.07
CA PRO A 45 24.21 -7.00 -1.23
C PRO A 45 23.13 -5.94 -0.97
N ILE A 46 23.55 -4.72 -0.67
CA ILE A 46 22.66 -3.56 -0.60
C ILE A 46 22.24 -3.28 -2.05
N LYS A 47 21.00 -3.68 -2.40
CA LYS A 47 20.41 -3.33 -3.70
C LYS A 47 20.47 -1.81 -3.86
N PRO A 48 20.98 -1.28 -4.99
CA PRO A 48 20.98 0.15 -5.21
C PRO A 48 19.54 0.68 -5.18
N LEU A 49 19.34 1.74 -4.40
CA LEU A 49 18.07 2.45 -4.28
C LEU A 49 17.76 3.08 -5.64
N VAL A 50 16.89 2.45 -6.42
CA VAL A 50 16.38 3.05 -7.66
C VAL A 50 15.54 4.26 -7.24
N ASP A 51 15.99 5.45 -7.62
CA ASP A 51 15.24 6.69 -7.40
C ASP A 51 14.04 6.71 -8.37
N ILE A 52 12.90 6.21 -7.90
CA ILE A 52 11.66 6.18 -8.67
C ILE A 52 10.92 7.50 -8.42
N VAL A 53 10.99 8.42 -9.38
CA VAL A 53 10.25 9.68 -9.33
C VAL A 53 8.77 9.44 -9.65
N PRO A 54 7.84 9.80 -8.74
CA PRO A 54 6.41 9.63 -8.99
C PRO A 54 5.85 10.72 -9.91
N ARG A 55 4.87 10.36 -10.75
CA ARG A 55 4.10 11.30 -11.57
C ARG A 55 2.69 11.50 -11.00
N TRP A 56 2.32 12.74 -10.70
CA TRP A 56 0.94 13.09 -10.30
C TRP A 56 -0.03 12.96 -11.48
N LEU A 57 -1.18 12.33 -11.24
CA LEU A 57 -2.23 12.11 -12.24
C LEU A 57 -3.60 12.68 -11.84
N GLY A 58 -3.90 12.79 -10.54
CA GLY A 58 -5.21 13.24 -10.06
C GLY A 58 -6.24 12.10 -10.00
N LEU A 59 -7.40 12.28 -10.65
CA LEU A 59 -8.49 11.28 -10.71
C LEU A 59 -8.33 10.40 -11.94
N VAL A 60 -8.22 9.08 -11.75
CA VAL A 60 -7.98 8.13 -12.84
C VAL A 60 -8.87 6.90 -12.76
N VAL A 61 -9.06 6.28 -13.92
CA VAL A 61 -9.58 4.92 -14.05
C VAL A 61 -8.41 4.00 -14.41
N VAL A 62 -8.23 2.92 -13.65
CA VAL A 62 -7.28 1.85 -14.02
C VAL A 62 -8.10 0.65 -14.51
N PRO A 63 -7.91 0.22 -15.78
CA PRO A 63 -8.67 -0.91 -16.32
C PRO A 63 -8.35 -2.21 -15.59
N GLY A 64 -9.39 -2.98 -15.24
CA GLY A 64 -9.27 -4.19 -14.44
C GLY A 64 -8.38 -5.27 -15.05
N GLU A 65 -8.38 -5.39 -16.38
CA GLU A 65 -7.55 -6.36 -17.12
C GLU A 65 -6.04 -6.19 -16.89
N HIS A 66 -5.59 -5.00 -16.47
CA HIS A 66 -4.18 -4.70 -16.18
C HIS A 66 -3.82 -4.81 -14.70
N ILE A 67 -4.81 -5.06 -13.82
CA ILE A 67 -4.59 -5.11 -12.37
C ILE A 67 -4.15 -6.51 -11.97
N VAL A 68 -2.89 -6.62 -11.55
CA VAL A 68 -2.31 -7.89 -11.09
C VAL A 68 -2.34 -8.08 -9.58
N ARG A 69 -2.37 -6.97 -8.81
CA ARG A 69 -2.35 -6.96 -7.35
C ARG A 69 -2.82 -5.61 -6.83
N ILE A 70 -3.57 -5.63 -5.74
CA ILE A 70 -3.94 -4.44 -4.97
C ILE A 70 -3.42 -4.65 -3.55
N GLU A 71 -2.77 -3.62 -3.01
CA GLU A 71 -2.32 -3.59 -1.62
C GLU A 71 -2.94 -2.39 -0.92
N LEU A 72 -3.34 -2.57 0.33
CA LEU A 72 -3.79 -1.46 1.17
C LEU A 72 -2.56 -0.82 1.82
N GLU A 73 -2.40 0.48 1.63
CA GLU A 73 -1.44 1.24 2.41
C GLU A 73 -2.08 1.59 3.77
N GLU A 74 -1.55 1.02 4.84
CA GLU A 74 -2.01 1.29 6.20
C GLU A 74 -1.19 2.43 6.81
N PHE A 75 -1.87 3.49 7.27
CA PHE A 75 -1.21 4.53 8.07
C PHE A 75 -1.18 4.13 9.54
N GLU A 76 -0.09 4.47 10.26
CA GLU A 76 0.05 4.21 11.71
C GLU A 76 -1.13 4.77 12.53
N SER A 77 -1.76 5.84 12.04
CA SER A 77 -2.94 6.46 12.65
C SER A 77 -4.20 5.57 12.56
N GLN A 78 -4.33 4.73 11.53
CA GLN A 78 -5.46 3.81 11.35
C GLN A 78 -5.31 2.54 12.20
N VAL A 79 -4.07 2.08 12.44
CA VAL A 79 -3.79 0.86 13.21
C VAL A 79 -4.12 1.05 14.70
N ARG A 80 -3.92 2.25 15.25
CA ARG A 80 -4.18 2.56 16.68
C ARG A 80 -5.67 2.50 17.07
N GLY A 81 -6.59 2.56 16.11
CA GLY A 81 -8.04 2.52 16.35
C GLY A 81 -8.67 1.13 16.23
N ARG A 82 -7.94 0.13 15.71
CA ARG A 82 -8.47 -1.21 15.48
C ARG A 82 -8.43 -2.03 16.77
N LYS A 83 -9.27 -1.68 17.75
CA LYS A 83 -9.72 -2.67 18.73
C LYS A 83 -10.44 -3.75 17.93
N THR A 84 -9.91 -4.96 17.93
CA THR A 84 -10.47 -6.14 17.26
C THR A 84 -11.91 -6.36 17.71
N VAL A 85 -12.87 -5.86 16.94
CA VAL A 85 -14.27 -6.25 17.07
C VAL A 85 -14.44 -7.55 16.30
N GLY A 86 -14.37 -8.68 17.01
CA GLY A 86 -14.78 -9.99 16.51
C GLY A 86 -14.03 -11.17 17.11
N THR A 87 -14.45 -11.64 18.29
CA THR A 87 -14.94 -13.02 18.55
C THR A 87 -14.94 -13.30 20.06
N SER A 88 -16.10 -13.20 20.70
CA SER A 88 -16.54 -14.18 21.70
C SER A 88 -18.03 -13.96 22.00
N ILE A 89 -18.83 -14.95 21.66
CA ILE A 89 -20.22 -15.11 22.07
C ILE A 89 -20.25 -15.30 23.59
N SER A 90 -20.82 -14.34 24.32
CA SER A 90 -21.72 -14.54 25.48
C SER A 90 -22.00 -13.19 26.17
N ASP A 91 -23.22 -12.68 26.04
CA ASP A 91 -23.86 -11.82 27.04
C ASP A 91 -24.12 -12.63 28.33
N PRO A 92 -24.33 -12.05 29.54
CA PRO A 92 -24.97 -10.75 29.79
C PRO A 92 -24.33 -9.89 30.91
N LEU A 93 -24.89 -8.69 31.12
CA LEU A 93 -25.09 -7.99 32.42
C LEU A 93 -24.41 -6.61 32.61
N VAL A 94 -25.19 -5.56 32.30
CA VAL A 94 -25.49 -4.37 33.13
C VAL A 94 -24.32 -3.56 33.72
N LYS A 95 -24.18 -2.29 33.29
CA LYS A 95 -24.54 -1.12 34.12
C LYS A 95 -24.48 0.18 33.32
N GLY A 96 -25.60 0.91 33.33
CA GLY A 96 -25.75 2.20 32.69
C GLY A 96 -24.81 3.27 33.25
N LYS A 97 -24.60 4.31 32.46
CA LYS A 97 -24.19 5.62 32.95
C LYS A 97 -24.97 6.69 32.19
N GLU A 98 -25.90 7.25 32.92
CA GLU A 98 -26.70 8.44 32.62
C GLU A 98 -25.78 9.60 32.24
N ILE A 99 -26.18 10.34 31.20
CA ILE A 99 -25.51 11.56 30.74
C ILE A 99 -26.30 12.71 31.35
N SER A 100 -25.76 13.39 32.36
CA SER A 100 -26.25 14.70 32.78
C SER A 100 -25.69 15.77 31.85
N ILE A 101 -26.58 16.68 31.45
CA ILE A 101 -26.26 17.99 30.89
C ILE A 101 -26.10 18.97 32.05
#